data_AF-A0A060XPV6-F1
#
_entry.id   AF-A0A060XPV6-F1
#
_cell.length_a   1.000
_cell.length_b   1.000
_cell.length_c   1.000
_cell.angle_alpha   90.00
_cell.angle_beta   90.00
_cell.angle_gamma   90.00
#
_symmetry.space_group_name_H-M   'P 1'
#
loop_
_entity.id
_entity.type
_entity.pdbx_description
1 polymer ?
#
loop_
_entity_poly.entity_id
_entity_poly.type
_entity_poly.pdbx_seq_one_letter_code
_entity_poly.pdbx_strand_id
1 'polypeptide(L)'
;MIIHCLCLCDVTHKVVEAIGTIAGSSLEQTTWLRRNLEVKASPQIVVDGTSLEQDVEDLMLTVMEASSFTPSVYSVHALTLLAEVLAHLLDMVFYSDEKERVIPLLVNIMHYVVPYLRNHSAHNAPSYRACIQLLSSLSGYQYTRRAWKKEAFDLFMDHTFFQMDSSCVSHWRAIIDHLMTHDKTTFRDLMTRVAVAQSSSLNLFSNRDAELEQRAMLLKRLAFTIYSSEVDQYQKYLPDIQERLVESLRLPQVPILHAQVFLFFRVLLLRMSPQHLTSLWPTMITELVQVFLLMEQELTADEDMSRTSGPSVAGLETTYSGGNGFSTSYNSQRWLNLYLSACKLLDLALALPSESLPQFQMYRWAFIPEASDDSGLEVRRQGTHQREFKPYVVRLAKLLRKRAKKNPEEDCSLRTLSWEPGHLTLTLYVIRSMEQLLPFFNLLSQVFNSKASSRNAAPSHSGPSFPNKEGKLESQKVFWSRARQNIEEMVEKDFLEGLIKT
;
A
#
# COMPACT_ATOMS: atom_id res chain seq x y z
N MET A 1 21.14 -47.85 1.41
CA MET A 1 20.13 -46.77 1.49
C MET A 1 20.60 -45.63 2.39
N ILE A 2 20.90 -45.87 3.68
CA ILE A 2 21.34 -44.81 4.64
C ILE A 2 22.62 -44.07 4.19
N ILE A 3 23.64 -44.78 3.68
CA ILE A 3 24.89 -44.17 3.18
C ILE A 3 24.64 -43.30 1.93
N HIS A 4 23.69 -43.68 1.07
CA HIS A 4 23.34 -42.89 -0.11
C HIS A 4 22.57 -41.61 0.28
N CYS A 5 21.70 -41.66 1.30
CA CYS A 5 21.02 -40.47 1.82
C CYS A 5 22.00 -39.48 2.46
N LEU A 6 22.93 -39.96 3.29
CA LEU A 6 23.95 -39.11 3.92
C LEU A 6 24.85 -38.42 2.89
N CYS A 7 25.27 -39.15 1.85
CA CYS A 7 26.04 -38.58 0.75
C CYS A 7 25.25 -37.50 -0.02
N LEU A 8 23.94 -37.69 -0.21
CA LEU A 8 23.08 -36.71 -0.87
C LEU A 8 22.92 -35.42 -0.03
N CYS A 9 22.77 -35.54 1.29
CA CYS A 9 22.72 -34.39 2.21
C CYS A 9 24.03 -33.57 2.16
N ASP A 10 25.17 -34.24 2.21
CA ASP A 10 26.49 -33.59 2.17
C ASP A 10 26.76 -32.90 0.82
N VAL A 11 26.39 -33.56 -0.29
CA VAL A 11 26.50 -32.97 -1.63
C VAL A 11 25.59 -31.76 -1.76
N THR A 12 24.35 -31.87 -1.29
CA THR A 12 23.38 -30.75 -1.29
C THR A 12 23.93 -29.56 -0.52
N HIS A 13 24.49 -29.79 0.68
CA HIS A 13 25.09 -28.73 1.49
C HIS A 13 26.21 -28.00 0.73
N LYS A 14 27.16 -28.75 0.17
CA LYS A 14 28.31 -28.18 -0.56
C LYS A 14 27.88 -27.40 -1.81
N VAL A 15 26.90 -27.91 -2.55
CA VAL A 15 26.37 -27.24 -3.75
C VAL A 15 25.67 -25.93 -3.36
N VAL A 16 24.80 -25.96 -2.35
CA VAL A 16 24.11 -24.75 -1.87
C VAL A 16 25.11 -23.72 -1.33
N GLU A 17 26.15 -24.15 -0.63
CA GLU A 17 27.21 -23.27 -0.13
C GLU A 17 28.02 -22.63 -1.27
N ALA A 18 28.36 -23.38 -2.31
CA ALA A 18 29.02 -22.85 -3.49
C ALA A 18 28.14 -21.82 -4.24
N ILE A 19 26.85 -22.11 -4.43
CA ILE A 19 25.90 -21.18 -5.06
C ILE A 19 25.74 -19.93 -4.19
N GLY A 20 25.62 -20.09 -2.86
CA GLY A 20 25.58 -18.99 -1.90
C GLY A 20 26.82 -18.09 -1.97
N THR A 21 28.00 -18.68 -2.18
CA THR A 21 29.25 -17.93 -2.36
C THR A 21 29.24 -17.10 -3.64
N ILE A 22 28.71 -17.64 -4.74
CA ILE A 22 28.51 -16.89 -6.00
C ILE A 22 27.50 -15.76 -5.79
N ALA A 23 26.37 -16.04 -5.12
CA ALA A 23 25.39 -15.01 -4.76
C ALA A 23 26.03 -13.91 -3.89
N GLY A 24 26.92 -14.24 -2.96
CA GLY A 24 27.63 -13.28 -2.11
C GLY A 24 28.77 -12.51 -2.80
N SER A 25 29.16 -12.87 -4.02
CA SER A 25 30.34 -12.30 -4.67
C SER A 25 30.17 -10.84 -5.12
N SER A 26 28.92 -10.36 -5.28
CA SER A 26 28.62 -8.94 -5.51
C SER A 26 28.51 -8.11 -4.21
N LEU A 27 28.98 -8.66 -3.08
CA LEU A 27 29.01 -7.96 -1.79
C LEU A 27 30.44 -7.50 -1.41
N GLU A 28 30.55 -6.39 -0.69
CA GLU A 28 31.79 -5.93 -0.01
C GLU A 28 31.61 -5.76 1.49
N GLN A 29 32.71 -5.89 2.21
CA GLN A 29 32.78 -5.48 3.61
C GLN A 29 32.88 -3.98 3.72
N THR A 30 32.00 -3.37 4.52
CA THR A 30 31.90 -1.91 4.65
C THR A 30 33.09 -1.30 5.40
N THR A 31 33.63 -2.00 6.38
CA THR A 31 34.83 -1.61 7.15
C THR A 31 35.50 -2.83 7.79
N TRP A 32 36.79 -2.74 8.11
CA TRP A 32 37.52 -3.81 8.82
C TRP A 32 37.01 -4.06 10.26
N LEU A 33 36.32 -3.07 10.86
CA LEU A 33 35.77 -3.11 12.23
C LEU A 33 34.34 -3.70 12.29
N ARG A 34 33.55 -3.59 11.22
CA ARG A 34 32.21 -4.17 11.12
C ARG A 34 32.16 -5.09 9.90
N ARG A 35 32.06 -6.40 10.14
CA ARG A 35 31.89 -7.45 9.10
C ARG A 35 30.50 -7.41 8.41
N ASN A 36 29.94 -6.21 8.22
CA ASN A 36 28.69 -6.03 7.51
C ASN A 36 28.97 -6.02 6.01
N LEU A 37 28.06 -6.64 5.25
CA LEU A 37 28.12 -6.72 3.81
C LEU A 37 27.22 -5.65 3.17
N GLU A 38 27.69 -5.03 2.09
CA GLU A 38 26.93 -4.09 1.25
C GLU A 38 27.05 -4.47 -0.24
N VAL A 39 26.05 -4.08 -1.04
CA VAL A 39 25.97 -4.42 -2.47
C VAL A 39 26.89 -3.53 -3.29
N LYS A 40 27.73 -4.14 -4.12
CA LYS A 40 28.58 -3.44 -5.10
C LYS A 40 27.79 -3.10 -6.37
N ALA A 41 27.95 -1.88 -6.86
CA ALA A 41 27.56 -1.55 -8.23
C ALA A 41 28.53 -2.25 -9.20
N SER A 42 28.07 -3.31 -9.87
CA SER A 42 28.84 -4.09 -10.85
C SER A 42 27.95 -4.49 -12.03
N PRO A 43 28.51 -4.68 -13.24
CA PRO A 43 27.74 -5.18 -14.38
C PRO A 43 27.17 -6.57 -14.06
N GLN A 44 25.86 -6.72 -14.26
CA GLN A 44 25.12 -7.97 -14.08
C GLN A 44 24.73 -8.50 -15.46
N ILE A 45 24.92 -9.79 -15.73
CA ILE A 45 24.28 -10.42 -16.90
C ILE A 45 22.80 -10.58 -16.55
N VAL A 46 21.92 -10.03 -17.39
CA VAL A 46 20.48 -10.30 -17.36
C VAL A 46 20.20 -11.22 -18.53
N VAL A 47 20.03 -12.53 -18.30
CA VAL A 47 19.58 -13.44 -19.36
C VAL A 47 18.06 -13.36 -19.40
N ASP A 48 17.51 -12.85 -20.50
CA ASP A 48 16.07 -12.85 -20.75
C ASP A 48 15.67 -14.26 -21.23
N GLY A 49 14.77 -14.92 -20.51
CA GLY A 49 14.52 -16.38 -20.60
C GLY A 49 13.87 -16.89 -21.90
N THR A 50 14.05 -16.20 -23.03
CA THR A 50 13.45 -16.53 -24.33
C THR A 50 14.41 -17.22 -25.32
N SER A 51 15.70 -17.37 -24.99
CA SER A 51 16.71 -17.93 -25.92
C SER A 51 17.76 -18.85 -25.25
N LEU A 52 17.28 -19.88 -24.55
CA LEU A 52 18.12 -20.84 -23.79
C LEU A 52 19.25 -21.53 -24.60
N GLU A 53 19.18 -21.63 -25.93
CA GLU A 53 20.20 -22.34 -26.72
C GLU A 53 21.34 -21.41 -27.18
N GLN A 54 21.02 -20.19 -27.57
CA GLN A 54 22.00 -19.21 -28.06
C GLN A 54 22.78 -18.55 -26.90
N ASP A 55 22.14 -18.41 -25.73
CA ASP A 55 22.75 -17.84 -24.53
C ASP A 55 23.78 -18.80 -23.89
N VAL A 56 23.65 -20.12 -24.06
CA VAL A 56 24.60 -21.11 -23.53
C VAL A 56 25.86 -21.18 -24.40
N GLU A 57 25.74 -21.01 -25.72
CA GLU A 57 26.88 -20.96 -26.65
C GLU A 57 27.71 -19.68 -26.47
N ASP A 58 27.06 -18.52 -26.33
CA ASP A 58 27.73 -17.25 -26.00
C ASP A 58 28.33 -17.27 -24.59
N LEU A 59 27.66 -17.91 -23.62
CA LEU A 59 28.19 -18.12 -22.27
C LEU A 59 29.45 -19.00 -22.29
N MET A 60 29.46 -20.06 -23.10
CA MET A 60 30.60 -20.97 -23.22
C MET A 60 31.79 -20.32 -23.96
N LEU A 61 31.52 -19.47 -24.96
CA LEU A 61 32.53 -18.63 -25.63
C LEU A 61 33.13 -17.57 -24.69
N THR A 62 32.29 -16.89 -23.91
CA THR A 62 32.74 -15.89 -22.92
C THR A 62 33.58 -16.52 -21.79
N VAL A 63 33.25 -17.75 -21.40
CA VAL A 63 34.01 -18.53 -20.39
C VAL A 63 35.36 -19.00 -20.93
N MET A 64 35.49 -19.24 -22.24
CA MET A 64 36.76 -19.63 -22.87
C MET A 64 37.73 -18.46 -23.09
N GLU A 65 37.24 -17.21 -23.21
CA GLU A 65 38.08 -16.03 -23.47
C GLU A 65 38.51 -15.25 -22.20
N ALA A 66 37.90 -15.49 -21.04
CA ALA A 66 38.17 -14.71 -19.84
C ALA A 66 39.22 -15.36 -18.91
N SER A 67 40.47 -14.90 -18.99
CA SER A 67 41.50 -15.08 -17.96
C SER A 67 41.24 -14.30 -16.65
N SER A 68 40.00 -13.84 -16.42
CA SER A 68 39.55 -13.17 -15.20
C SER A 68 38.09 -13.53 -14.89
N PHE A 69 37.88 -14.63 -14.16
CA PHE A 69 36.56 -14.99 -13.65
C PHE A 69 36.11 -13.91 -12.65
N THR A 70 35.07 -13.13 -12.98
CA THR A 70 34.39 -12.25 -12.01
C THR A 70 33.07 -12.89 -11.59
N PRO A 71 33.03 -13.69 -10.49
CA PRO A 71 31.83 -14.42 -10.08
C PRO A 71 30.61 -13.50 -9.86
N SER A 72 30.84 -12.21 -9.58
CA SER A 72 29.82 -11.18 -9.34
C SER A 72 28.82 -11.00 -10.48
N VAL A 73 29.20 -11.37 -11.71
CA VAL A 73 28.33 -11.25 -12.88
C VAL A 73 27.19 -12.29 -12.84
N TYR A 74 27.39 -13.41 -12.14
CA TYR A 74 26.45 -14.51 -12.00
C TYR A 74 25.64 -14.48 -10.69
N SER A 75 25.84 -13.46 -9.85
CA SER A 75 25.21 -13.40 -8.51
C SER A 75 23.69 -13.40 -8.57
N VAL A 76 23.09 -12.66 -9.52
CA VAL A 76 21.64 -12.63 -9.73
C VAL A 76 21.12 -14.02 -10.13
N HIS A 77 21.77 -14.70 -11.07
CA HIS A 77 21.39 -16.05 -11.48
C HIS A 77 21.49 -17.06 -10.34
N ALA A 78 22.56 -17.00 -9.54
CA ALA A 78 22.71 -17.82 -8.36
C ALA A 78 21.58 -17.57 -7.35
N LEU A 79 21.20 -16.32 -7.12
CA LEU A 79 20.07 -15.96 -6.26
C LEU A 79 18.74 -16.49 -6.80
N THR A 80 18.48 -16.35 -8.10
CA THR A 80 17.26 -16.86 -8.76
C THR A 80 17.17 -18.38 -8.65
N LEU A 81 18.27 -19.10 -8.91
CA LEU A 81 18.32 -20.55 -8.77
C LEU A 81 18.03 -21.00 -7.33
N LEU A 82 18.61 -20.32 -6.34
CA LEU A 82 18.29 -20.58 -4.93
C LEU A 82 16.80 -20.33 -4.66
N ALA A 83 16.24 -19.23 -5.18
CA ALA A 83 14.85 -18.87 -4.96
C ALA A 83 13.85 -19.92 -5.47
N GLU A 84 14.14 -20.52 -6.62
CA GLU A 84 13.30 -21.53 -7.25
C GLU A 84 13.42 -22.90 -6.58
N VAL A 85 14.65 -23.33 -6.25
CA VAL A 85 14.93 -24.74 -5.94
C VAL A 85 15.17 -25.00 -4.46
N LEU A 86 15.75 -24.05 -3.70
CA LEU A 86 16.35 -24.35 -2.39
C LEU A 86 15.35 -24.92 -1.39
N ALA A 87 14.20 -24.29 -1.20
CA ALA A 87 13.23 -24.71 -0.18
C ALA A 87 12.71 -26.13 -0.45
N HIS A 88 12.32 -26.42 -1.69
CA HIS A 88 11.86 -27.74 -2.12
C HIS A 88 12.95 -28.80 -2.02
N LEU A 89 14.18 -28.46 -2.44
CA LEU A 89 15.33 -29.38 -2.36
C LEU A 89 15.62 -29.76 -0.90
N LEU A 90 15.63 -28.79 0.01
CA LEU A 90 15.86 -29.05 1.43
C LEU A 90 14.75 -29.90 2.05
N ASP A 91 13.49 -29.67 1.67
CA ASP A 91 12.37 -30.45 2.19
C ASP A 91 12.36 -31.90 1.70
N MET A 92 12.81 -32.14 0.45
CA MET A 92 12.94 -33.49 -0.12
C MET A 92 14.14 -34.25 0.42
N VAL A 93 15.28 -33.58 0.65
CA VAL A 93 16.55 -34.23 1.02
C VAL A 93 16.64 -34.49 2.52
N PHE A 94 16.21 -33.54 3.36
CA PHE A 94 16.38 -33.62 4.81
C PHE A 94 15.08 -34.08 5.50
N TYR A 95 15.12 -35.26 6.13
CA TYR A 95 13.98 -35.84 6.85
C TYR A 95 14.01 -35.48 8.35
N SER A 96 12.83 -35.24 8.94
CA SER A 96 12.58 -35.06 10.39
C SER A 96 13.75 -34.42 11.16
N ASP A 97 14.52 -35.23 11.89
CA ASP A 97 15.52 -34.80 12.85
C ASP A 97 16.77 -34.19 12.18
N GLU A 98 16.97 -34.45 10.89
CA GLU A 98 18.07 -33.85 10.11
C GLU A 98 17.76 -32.41 9.68
N LYS A 99 16.51 -31.95 9.75
CA LYS A 99 16.13 -30.58 9.38
C LYS A 99 16.78 -29.52 10.26
N GLU A 100 17.16 -29.86 11.50
CA GLU A 100 17.94 -28.95 12.35
C GLU A 100 19.36 -28.70 11.80
N ARG A 101 19.94 -29.66 11.08
CA ARG A 101 21.28 -29.54 10.48
C ARG A 101 21.32 -28.56 9.31
N VAL A 102 20.15 -28.22 8.75
CA VAL A 102 20.01 -27.27 7.65
C VAL A 102 20.06 -25.82 8.15
N ILE A 103 19.81 -25.57 9.44
CA ILE A 103 19.74 -24.21 9.98
C ILE A 103 21.06 -23.43 9.81
N PRO A 104 22.25 -23.97 10.12
CA PRO A 104 23.51 -23.26 9.88
C PRO A 104 23.72 -22.88 8.41
N LEU A 105 23.37 -23.77 7.48
CA LEU A 105 23.41 -23.50 6.04
C LEU A 105 22.48 -22.34 5.68
N LEU A 106 21.24 -22.36 6.16
CA LEU A 106 20.27 -21.29 5.90
C LEU A 106 20.67 -19.96 6.53
N VAL A 107 21.25 -19.96 7.74
CA VAL A 107 21.79 -18.75 8.37
C VAL A 107 22.91 -18.15 7.52
N ASN A 108 23.79 -19.00 6.96
CA ASN A 108 24.83 -18.54 6.03
C ASN A 108 24.24 -17.97 4.74
N ILE A 109 23.23 -18.61 4.16
CA ILE A 109 22.51 -18.06 3.00
C ILE A 109 21.87 -16.70 3.33
N MET A 110 21.20 -16.59 4.49
CA MET A 110 20.61 -15.32 4.93
C MET A 110 21.66 -14.22 5.13
N HIS A 111 22.88 -14.56 5.55
CA HIS A 111 23.98 -13.58 5.65
C HIS A 111 24.31 -12.93 4.30
N TYR A 112 24.20 -13.66 3.19
CA TYR A 112 24.35 -13.12 1.83
C TYR A 112 23.08 -12.43 1.32
N VAL A 113 21.90 -12.92 1.68
CA VAL A 113 20.60 -12.42 1.18
C VAL A 113 20.21 -11.06 1.80
N VAL A 114 20.39 -10.88 3.11
CA VAL A 114 19.94 -9.67 3.83
C VAL A 114 20.52 -8.36 3.29
N PRO A 115 21.83 -8.27 2.94
CA PRO A 115 22.41 -7.07 2.33
C PRO A 115 21.66 -6.61 1.07
N TYR A 116 21.27 -7.55 0.20
CA TYR A 116 20.48 -7.24 -0.99
C TYR A 116 19.08 -6.75 -0.62
N LEU A 117 18.44 -7.33 0.40
CA LEU A 117 17.11 -6.89 0.87
C LEU A 117 17.12 -5.54 1.61
N ARG A 118 18.28 -5.07 2.08
CA ARG A 118 18.44 -3.73 2.66
C ARG A 118 18.74 -2.64 1.62
N ASN A 119 19.17 -3.04 0.41
CA ASN A 119 19.55 -2.09 -0.62
C ASN A 119 18.39 -1.86 -1.59
N HIS A 120 17.81 -0.66 -1.56
CA HIS A 120 16.64 -0.29 -2.36
C HIS A 120 17.00 0.48 -3.65
N SER A 121 18.25 0.39 -4.11
CA SER A 121 18.72 1.09 -5.30
C SER A 121 18.32 0.37 -6.60
N ALA A 122 18.27 1.13 -7.71
CA ALA A 122 17.84 0.62 -9.01
C ALA A 122 18.70 -0.52 -9.57
N HIS A 123 20.02 -0.43 -9.42
CA HIS A 123 20.93 -1.48 -9.88
C HIS A 123 20.80 -2.78 -9.07
N ASN A 124 20.25 -2.71 -7.86
CA ASN A 124 20.04 -3.88 -7.02
C ASN A 124 18.68 -4.56 -7.27
N ALA A 125 17.77 -3.94 -8.04
CA ALA A 125 16.41 -4.44 -8.21
C ALA A 125 16.33 -5.92 -8.64
N PRO A 126 17.14 -6.43 -9.59
CA PRO A 126 17.13 -7.85 -9.94
C PRO A 126 17.50 -8.77 -8.77
N SER A 127 18.59 -8.46 -8.06
CA SER A 127 19.04 -9.20 -6.86
C SER A 127 18.01 -9.13 -5.74
N TYR A 128 17.40 -7.96 -5.50
CA TYR A 128 16.34 -7.78 -4.51
C TYR A 128 15.16 -8.71 -4.79
N ARG A 129 14.69 -8.77 -6.05
CA ARG A 129 13.57 -9.62 -6.48
C ARG A 129 13.87 -11.10 -6.25
N ALA A 130 15.05 -11.56 -6.65
CA ALA A 130 15.46 -12.95 -6.43
C ALA A 130 15.57 -13.28 -4.92
N CYS A 131 16.16 -12.39 -4.13
CA CYS A 131 16.28 -12.54 -2.68
C CYS A 131 14.93 -12.58 -1.96
N ILE A 132 13.97 -11.74 -2.34
CA ILE A 132 12.65 -11.74 -1.68
C ILE A 132 11.83 -12.96 -2.07
N GLN A 133 11.95 -13.43 -3.31
CA GLN A 133 11.36 -14.70 -3.75
C GLN A 133 11.95 -15.89 -2.96
N LEU A 134 13.27 -15.91 -2.76
CA LEU A 134 13.93 -16.92 -1.94
C LEU A 134 13.43 -16.91 -0.50
N LEU A 135 13.39 -15.74 0.15
CA LEU A 135 12.89 -15.62 1.52
C LEU A 135 11.41 -16.03 1.63
N SER A 136 10.59 -15.65 0.64
CA SER A 136 9.18 -16.06 0.56
C SER A 136 9.05 -17.58 0.46
N SER A 137 9.80 -18.21 -0.44
CA SER A 137 9.84 -19.67 -0.62
C SER A 137 10.25 -20.40 0.68
N LEU A 138 11.32 -19.93 1.34
CA LEU A 138 11.77 -20.49 2.62
C LEU A 138 10.75 -20.30 3.74
N SER A 139 10.03 -19.17 3.77
CA SER A 139 9.13 -18.81 4.85
C SER A 139 7.93 -19.75 5.00
N GLY A 140 7.53 -20.45 3.93
CA GLY A 140 6.47 -21.46 3.96
C GLY A 140 6.84 -22.74 4.73
N TYR A 141 8.11 -22.92 5.09
CA TYR A 141 8.60 -24.11 5.78
C TYR A 141 9.00 -23.79 7.22
N GLN A 142 8.23 -24.30 8.20
CA GLN A 142 8.41 -23.93 9.61
C GLN A 142 9.81 -24.20 10.17
N TYR A 143 10.52 -25.24 9.70
CA TYR A 143 11.87 -25.57 10.17
C TYR A 143 12.93 -24.55 9.76
N THR A 144 12.69 -23.76 8.70
CA THR A 144 13.60 -22.71 8.23
C THR A 144 13.51 -21.44 9.08
N ARG A 145 12.41 -21.26 9.82
CA ARG A 145 12.03 -20.03 10.54
C ARG A 145 13.15 -19.42 11.38
N ARG A 146 13.91 -20.27 12.09
CA ARG A 146 15.01 -19.82 12.97
C ARG A 146 16.11 -19.06 12.20
N ALA A 147 16.30 -19.35 10.91
CA ALA A 147 17.32 -18.70 10.09
C ALA A 147 16.94 -17.28 9.64
N TRP A 148 15.65 -17.00 9.46
CA TRP A 148 15.20 -15.75 8.82
C TRP A 148 14.30 -14.86 9.67
N LYS A 149 13.60 -15.39 10.69
CA LYS A 149 12.57 -14.65 11.46
C LYS A 149 13.06 -13.29 11.94
N LYS A 150 14.24 -13.25 12.56
CA LYS A 150 14.81 -12.02 13.12
C LYS A 150 15.08 -11.00 12.02
N GLU A 151 15.80 -11.43 10.98
CA GLU A 151 16.18 -10.56 9.86
C GLU A 151 14.96 -10.03 9.11
N ALA A 152 13.94 -10.87 8.88
CA ALA A 152 12.68 -10.44 8.25
C ALA A 152 11.92 -9.41 9.10
N PHE A 153 11.89 -9.57 10.43
CA PHE A 153 11.27 -8.59 11.31
C PHE A 153 12.07 -7.28 11.35
N ASP A 154 13.40 -7.35 11.38
CA ASP A 154 14.28 -6.17 11.35
C ASP A 154 14.13 -5.41 10.02
N LEU A 155 14.10 -6.11 8.88
CA LEU A 155 13.77 -5.54 7.56
C LEU A 155 12.37 -4.92 7.57
N PHE A 156 11.38 -5.62 8.13
CA PHE A 156 10.03 -5.10 8.27
C PHE A 156 9.94 -3.91 9.21
N MET A 157 10.93 -3.59 10.04
CA MET A 157 10.95 -2.38 10.87
C MET A 157 11.76 -1.24 10.23
N ASP A 158 12.55 -1.51 9.20
CA ASP A 158 13.43 -0.55 8.53
C ASP A 158 12.66 0.59 7.84
N HIS A 159 13.06 1.85 8.04
CA HIS A 159 12.37 3.03 7.50
C HIS A 159 12.19 3.01 5.98
N THR A 160 13.04 2.29 5.24
CA THR A 160 12.99 2.17 3.79
C THR A 160 12.25 0.93 3.29
N PHE A 161 11.65 0.14 4.19
CA PHE A 161 10.96 -1.12 3.87
C PHE A 161 10.06 -1.04 2.64
N PHE A 162 9.21 -0.01 2.54
CA PHE A 162 8.25 0.13 1.45
C PHE A 162 8.84 0.65 0.13
N GLN A 163 10.16 0.90 0.06
CA GLN A 163 10.87 1.32 -1.16
C GLN A 163 11.19 0.12 -2.04
N MET A 164 10.17 -0.49 -2.63
CA MET A 164 10.33 -1.70 -3.44
C MET A 164 9.49 -1.65 -4.72
N ASP A 165 9.83 -2.49 -5.68
CA ASP A 165 8.98 -2.74 -6.84
C ASP A 165 7.67 -3.43 -6.44
N SER A 166 6.58 -3.11 -7.13
CA SER A 166 5.27 -3.73 -6.87
C SER A 166 5.27 -5.26 -6.98
N SER A 167 6.12 -5.84 -7.84
CA SER A 167 6.26 -7.30 -7.98
C SER A 167 6.81 -7.99 -6.71
N CYS A 168 7.44 -7.24 -5.81
CA CYS A 168 7.97 -7.77 -4.55
C CYS A 168 6.90 -7.86 -3.46
N VAL A 169 5.77 -7.17 -3.60
CA VAL A 169 4.81 -7.03 -2.50
C VAL A 169 4.11 -8.35 -2.19
N SER A 170 3.73 -9.13 -3.20
CA SER A 170 3.13 -10.46 -2.99
C SER A 170 4.03 -11.40 -2.17
N HIS A 171 5.33 -11.38 -2.43
CA HIS A 171 6.34 -12.12 -1.67
C HIS A 171 6.43 -11.62 -0.23
N TRP A 172 6.48 -10.30 -0.02
CA TRP A 172 6.47 -9.72 1.32
C TRP A 172 5.18 -10.04 2.09
N ARG A 173 4.02 -10.08 1.44
CA ARG A 173 2.77 -10.46 2.10
C ARG A 173 2.83 -11.89 2.63
N ALA A 174 3.31 -12.84 1.83
CA ALA A 174 3.53 -14.21 2.29
C ALA A 174 4.49 -14.28 3.49
N ILE A 175 5.62 -13.56 3.42
CA ILE A 175 6.61 -13.51 4.50
C ILE A 175 6.01 -12.90 5.77
N ILE A 176 5.27 -11.80 5.68
CA ILE A 176 4.67 -11.12 6.83
C ILE A 176 3.56 -11.98 7.44
N ASP A 177 2.72 -12.64 6.65
CA ASP A 177 1.73 -13.57 7.19
C ASP A 177 2.42 -14.73 7.93
N HIS A 178 3.39 -15.41 7.30
CA HIS A 178 4.14 -16.47 7.97
C HIS A 178 4.86 -15.97 9.23
N LEU A 179 5.41 -14.76 9.20
CA LEU A 179 6.10 -14.13 10.33
C LEU A 179 5.15 -13.89 11.50
N MET A 180 3.92 -13.45 11.25
CA MET A 180 2.98 -13.02 12.28
C MET A 180 2.05 -14.14 12.77
N THR A 181 1.75 -15.12 11.91
CA THR A 181 0.76 -16.18 12.17
C THR A 181 1.35 -17.35 12.92
N HIS A 182 2.55 -17.79 12.53
CA HIS A 182 3.21 -18.94 13.17
C HIS A 182 3.96 -18.58 14.46
N ASP A 183 3.89 -17.33 14.92
CA ASP A 183 4.42 -16.90 16.21
C ASP A 183 3.59 -15.78 16.85
N LYS A 184 2.83 -16.16 17.88
CA LYS A 184 1.97 -15.24 18.62
C LYS A 184 2.74 -14.10 19.32
N THR A 185 4.06 -14.23 19.52
CA THR A 185 4.89 -13.18 20.14
C THR A 185 5.18 -12.03 19.19
N THR A 186 5.40 -12.29 17.90
CA THR A 186 5.81 -11.27 16.93
C THR A 186 4.70 -10.25 16.66
N PHE A 187 3.46 -10.71 16.47
CA PHE A 187 2.32 -9.81 16.31
C PHE A 187 2.07 -8.97 17.58
N ARG A 188 2.22 -9.58 18.77
CA ARG A 188 2.12 -8.84 20.03
C ARG A 188 3.22 -7.79 20.19
N ASP A 189 4.47 -8.10 19.83
CA ASP A 189 5.57 -7.13 19.86
C ASP A 189 5.25 -5.92 18.96
N LEU A 190 4.73 -6.15 17.75
CA LEU A 190 4.28 -5.07 16.88
C LEU A 190 3.17 -4.22 17.53
N MET A 191 2.14 -4.84 18.10
CA MET A 191 1.07 -4.13 18.81
C MET A 191 1.61 -3.34 20.00
N THR A 192 2.53 -3.90 20.79
CA THR A 192 3.17 -3.20 21.90
C THR A 192 3.97 -2.00 21.41
N ARG A 193 4.72 -2.11 20.31
CA ARG A 193 5.45 -0.97 19.72
C ARG A 193 4.52 0.14 19.26
N VAL A 194 3.39 -0.20 18.62
CA VAL A 194 2.35 0.76 18.24
C VAL A 194 1.79 1.47 19.49
N ALA A 195 1.47 0.72 20.54
CA ALA A 195 0.94 1.26 21.78
C ALA A 195 1.93 2.18 22.50
N VAL A 196 3.19 1.78 22.62
CA VAL A 196 4.25 2.57 23.27
C VAL A 196 4.52 3.85 22.48
N ALA A 197 4.57 3.78 21.15
CA ALA A 197 4.79 4.95 20.32
C ALA A 197 3.69 6.01 20.47
N GLN A 198 2.46 5.62 20.84
CA GLN A 198 1.34 6.54 21.09
C GLN A 198 1.32 7.13 22.50
N SER A 199 1.97 6.47 23.47
CA SER A 199 2.07 6.97 24.83
C SER A 199 2.99 8.21 24.90
N SER A 200 2.37 9.39 24.99
CA SER A 200 3.02 10.69 24.81
C SER A 200 3.73 11.22 26.07
N SER A 201 3.97 10.38 27.09
CA SER A 201 4.17 10.85 28.47
C SER A 201 5.61 10.84 29.00
N LEU A 202 6.62 10.38 28.23
CA LEU A 202 7.94 10.09 28.84
C LEU A 202 9.18 10.80 28.26
N ASN A 203 9.08 11.58 27.18
CA ASN A 203 10.28 12.15 26.55
C ASN A 203 10.22 13.69 26.40
N LEU A 204 10.66 14.41 27.44
CA LEU A 204 10.79 15.88 27.40
C LEU A 204 11.91 16.39 26.46
N PHE A 205 12.72 15.49 25.89
CA PHE A 205 13.86 15.81 25.03
C PHE A 205 13.77 15.20 23.60
N SER A 206 12.65 14.56 23.23
CA SER A 206 12.49 13.95 21.89
C SER A 206 11.93 14.93 20.86
N ASN A 207 12.36 14.80 19.61
CA ASN A 207 11.81 15.54 18.48
C ASN A 207 10.37 15.07 18.19
N ARG A 208 9.37 15.93 18.40
CA ARG A 208 7.95 15.63 18.19
C ARG A 208 7.65 15.20 16.75
N ASP A 209 8.30 15.79 15.75
CA ASP A 209 8.10 15.39 14.35
C ASP A 209 8.56 13.95 14.10
N ALA A 210 9.71 13.56 14.65
CA ALA A 210 10.22 12.19 14.54
C ALA A 210 9.32 11.17 15.25
N GLU A 211 8.73 11.54 16.40
CA GLU A 211 7.75 10.72 17.10
C GLU A 211 6.48 10.50 16.26
N LEU A 212 5.96 11.55 15.63
CA LEU A 212 4.80 11.46 14.74
C LEU A 212 5.09 10.62 13.49
N GLU A 213 6.28 10.75 12.90
CA GLU A 213 6.74 9.91 11.80
C GLU A 213 6.85 8.44 12.21
N GLN A 214 7.38 8.16 13.41
CA GLN A 214 7.46 6.81 13.94
C GLN A 214 6.07 6.20 14.17
N ARG A 215 5.13 6.97 14.75
CA ARG A 215 3.73 6.54 14.91
C ARG A 215 3.07 6.24 13.57
N ALA A 216 3.23 7.11 12.58
CA ALA A 216 2.69 6.92 11.23
C ALA A 216 3.28 5.65 10.58
N MET A 217 4.58 5.45 10.69
CA MET A 217 5.28 4.26 10.18
C MET A 217 4.74 2.98 10.82
N LEU A 218 4.58 2.95 12.15
CA LEU A 218 4.06 1.77 12.85
C LEU A 218 2.59 1.48 12.50
N LEU A 219 1.75 2.50 12.33
CA LEU A 219 0.37 2.34 11.85
C LEU A 219 0.34 1.73 10.44
N LYS A 220 1.19 2.22 9.54
CA LYS A 220 1.31 1.70 8.17
C LYS A 220 1.74 0.23 8.15
N ARG A 221 2.67 -0.16 9.02
CA ARG A 221 3.10 -1.56 9.17
C ARG A 221 2.02 -2.46 9.75
N LEU A 222 1.30 -1.98 10.76
CA LEU A 222 0.17 -2.72 11.29
C LEU A 222 -0.92 -2.90 10.22
N ALA A 223 -1.20 -1.86 9.43
CA ALA A 223 -2.07 -1.96 8.26
C ALA A 223 -1.56 -3.00 7.25
N PHE A 224 -0.27 -2.99 6.90
CA PHE A 224 0.29 -3.97 5.97
C PHE A 224 0.23 -5.42 6.51
N THR A 225 0.40 -5.59 7.83
CA THR A 225 0.26 -6.89 8.49
C THR A 225 -1.15 -7.44 8.35
N ILE A 226 -2.18 -6.62 8.61
CA ILE A 226 -3.58 -7.02 8.44
C ILE A 226 -3.93 -7.19 6.96
N TYR A 227 -3.36 -6.38 6.08
CA TYR A 227 -3.54 -6.52 4.64
C TYR A 227 -2.98 -7.85 4.10
N SER A 228 -1.91 -8.36 4.71
CA SER A 228 -1.25 -9.62 4.33
C SER A 228 -2.00 -10.87 4.79
N SER A 229 -3.00 -10.73 5.66
CA SER A 229 -3.66 -11.85 6.33
C SER A 229 -4.94 -12.34 5.64
N GLU A 230 -5.46 -13.47 6.11
CA GLU A 230 -6.82 -13.89 5.80
C GLU A 230 -7.86 -12.93 6.41
N VAL A 231 -9.08 -12.97 5.89
CA VAL A 231 -10.20 -12.18 6.39
C VAL A 231 -10.52 -12.59 7.83
N ASP A 232 -10.72 -11.60 8.70
CA ASP A 232 -11.05 -11.75 10.13
C ASP A 232 -9.98 -12.46 11.00
N GLN A 233 -8.80 -12.78 10.46
CA GLN A 233 -7.70 -13.44 11.20
C GLN A 233 -7.30 -12.69 12.49
N TYR A 234 -7.39 -11.36 12.48
CA TYR A 234 -7.06 -10.49 13.62
C TYR A 234 -8.27 -9.92 14.36
N GLN A 235 -9.49 -10.44 14.13
CA GLN A 235 -10.73 -9.94 14.74
C GLN A 235 -10.64 -9.77 16.27
N LYS A 236 -10.00 -10.73 16.97
CA LYS A 236 -9.86 -10.67 18.43
C LYS A 236 -9.02 -9.49 18.95
N TYR A 237 -8.14 -8.93 18.12
CA TYR A 237 -7.31 -7.77 18.44
C TYR A 237 -7.94 -6.46 17.94
N LEU A 238 -9.08 -6.55 17.24
CA LEU A 238 -9.71 -5.39 16.65
C LEU A 238 -10.08 -4.31 17.68
N PRO A 239 -10.57 -4.61 18.91
CA PRO A 239 -10.81 -3.56 19.90
C PRO A 239 -9.57 -2.71 20.21
N ASP A 240 -8.41 -3.34 20.39
CA ASP A 240 -7.15 -2.64 20.63
C ASP A 240 -6.75 -1.81 19.41
N ILE A 241 -6.87 -2.38 18.20
CA ILE A 241 -6.59 -1.68 16.93
C ILE A 241 -7.50 -0.45 16.79
N GLN A 242 -8.79 -0.58 17.10
CA GLN A 242 -9.76 0.53 17.08
C GLN A 242 -9.34 1.65 18.01
N GLU A 243 -8.93 1.32 19.24
CA GLU A 243 -8.42 2.29 20.20
C GLU A 243 -7.21 3.06 19.63
N ARG A 244 -6.24 2.36 19.01
CA ARG A 244 -5.06 2.99 18.40
C ARG A 244 -5.40 3.93 17.24
N LEU A 245 -6.38 3.57 16.42
CA LEU A 245 -6.84 4.42 15.33
C LEU A 245 -7.52 5.69 15.86
N VAL A 246 -8.44 5.53 16.81
CA VAL A 246 -9.16 6.66 17.42
C VAL A 246 -8.22 7.59 18.18
N GLU A 247 -7.26 7.04 18.94
CA GLU A 247 -6.24 7.83 19.64
C GLU A 247 -5.38 8.67 18.68
N SER A 248 -5.03 8.12 17.52
CA SER A 248 -4.27 8.84 16.49
C SER A 248 -5.03 10.03 15.90
N LEU A 249 -6.36 9.93 15.83
CA LEU A 249 -7.22 10.99 15.32
C LEU A 249 -7.51 12.09 16.34
N ARG A 250 -7.32 11.83 17.65
CA ARG A 250 -7.48 12.86 18.70
C ARG A 250 -6.51 14.02 18.57
N LEU A 251 -5.39 13.83 17.86
CA LEU A 251 -4.43 14.89 17.58
C LEU A 251 -4.92 15.69 16.36
N PRO A 252 -5.44 16.92 16.54
CA PRO A 252 -5.94 17.70 15.43
C PRO A 252 -4.78 18.17 14.55
N GLN A 253 -5.03 18.33 13.25
CA GLN A 253 -4.09 18.93 12.30
C GLN A 253 -2.75 18.17 12.17
N VAL A 254 -2.76 16.83 12.31
CA VAL A 254 -1.59 15.97 12.09
C VAL A 254 -1.78 15.14 10.82
N PRO A 255 -1.54 15.73 9.63
CA PRO A 255 -1.91 15.10 8.36
C PRO A 255 -1.21 13.77 8.10
N ILE A 256 0.03 13.60 8.58
CA ILE A 256 0.77 12.34 8.41
C ILE A 256 0.10 11.17 9.13
N LEU A 257 -0.44 11.37 10.33
CA LEU A 257 -1.14 10.30 11.08
C LEU A 257 -2.51 10.02 10.48
N HIS A 258 -3.28 11.06 10.18
CA HIS A 258 -4.62 10.94 9.63
C HIS A 258 -4.60 10.22 8.27
N ALA A 259 -3.60 10.50 7.43
CA ALA A 259 -3.41 9.80 6.16
C ALA A 259 -3.19 8.29 6.35
N GLN A 260 -2.41 7.88 7.37
CA GLN A 260 -2.21 6.46 7.70
C GLN A 260 -3.44 5.82 8.32
N VAL A 261 -4.22 6.54 9.11
CA VAL A 261 -5.50 6.05 9.64
C VAL A 261 -6.48 5.76 8.50
N PHE A 262 -6.58 6.62 7.50
CA PHE A 262 -7.44 6.35 6.32
C PHE A 262 -6.92 5.19 5.47
N LEU A 263 -5.61 5.05 5.26
CA LEU A 263 -5.05 3.86 4.60
C LEU A 263 -5.39 2.59 5.39
N PHE A 264 -5.20 2.62 6.70
CA PHE A 264 -5.48 1.46 7.55
C PHE A 264 -6.98 1.14 7.56
N PHE A 265 -7.86 2.14 7.61
CA PHE A 265 -9.30 1.88 7.54
C PHE A 265 -9.70 1.25 6.19
N ARG A 266 -9.10 1.67 5.06
CA ARG A 266 -9.29 1.00 3.76
C ARG A 266 -8.87 -0.48 3.79
N VAL A 267 -7.77 -0.81 4.47
CA VAL A 267 -7.37 -2.21 4.68
C VAL A 267 -8.40 -2.96 5.53
N LEU A 268 -8.91 -2.35 6.60
CA LEU A 268 -9.93 -2.97 7.44
C LEU A 268 -11.21 -3.26 6.64
N LEU A 269 -11.64 -2.36 5.74
CA LEU A 269 -12.77 -2.62 4.83
C LEU A 269 -12.56 -3.85 3.93
N LEU A 270 -11.31 -4.22 3.65
CA LEU A 270 -10.94 -5.37 2.81
C LEU A 270 -10.59 -6.63 3.61
N ARG A 271 -10.35 -6.53 4.92
CA ARG A 271 -9.85 -7.66 5.74
C ARG A 271 -10.70 -7.98 6.95
N MET A 272 -11.68 -7.15 7.28
CA MET A 272 -12.62 -7.37 8.38
C MET A 272 -14.05 -7.43 7.85
N SER A 273 -14.84 -8.35 8.37
CA SER A 273 -16.27 -8.44 8.06
C SER A 273 -17.00 -7.15 8.52
N PRO A 274 -18.00 -6.66 7.76
CA PRO A 274 -18.63 -5.36 8.01
C PRO A 274 -19.17 -5.16 9.43
N GLN A 275 -19.72 -6.21 10.05
CA GLN A 275 -20.24 -6.14 11.42
C GLN A 275 -19.20 -5.66 12.43
N HIS A 276 -17.92 -5.99 12.23
CA HIS A 276 -16.84 -5.69 13.16
C HIS A 276 -16.39 -4.22 13.07
N LEU A 277 -16.73 -3.51 12.00
CA LEU A 277 -16.31 -2.13 11.75
C LEU A 277 -17.37 -1.08 12.14
N THR A 278 -18.54 -1.52 12.59
CA THR A 278 -19.69 -0.67 12.91
C THR A 278 -19.32 0.52 13.81
N SER A 279 -18.52 0.28 14.86
CA SER A 279 -18.12 1.30 15.84
C SER A 279 -17.15 2.35 15.29
N LEU A 280 -16.38 2.04 14.25
CA LEU A 280 -15.39 2.96 13.68
C LEU A 280 -16.01 3.99 12.73
N TRP A 281 -17.12 3.65 12.08
CA TRP A 281 -17.72 4.48 11.03
C TRP A 281 -18.00 5.92 11.47
N PRO A 282 -18.66 6.21 12.60
CA PRO A 282 -18.95 7.60 12.99
C PRO A 282 -17.68 8.45 13.10
N THR A 283 -16.61 7.90 13.66
CA THR A 283 -15.31 8.57 13.74
C THR A 283 -14.71 8.80 12.35
N MET A 284 -14.66 7.76 11.51
CA MET A 284 -14.09 7.87 10.16
C MET A 284 -14.85 8.87 9.27
N ILE A 285 -16.18 8.91 9.36
CA ILE A 285 -17.01 9.88 8.63
C ILE A 285 -16.73 11.29 9.11
N THR A 286 -16.65 11.49 10.44
CA THR A 286 -16.37 12.82 11.02
C THR A 286 -15.03 13.36 10.53
N GLU A 287 -13.98 12.53 10.55
CA GLU A 287 -12.66 12.94 10.05
C GLU A 287 -12.66 13.17 8.54
N LEU A 288 -13.34 12.33 7.76
CA LEU A 288 -13.44 12.52 6.30
C LEU A 288 -14.13 13.87 5.96
N VAL A 289 -15.19 14.19 6.69
CA VAL A 289 -15.89 15.48 6.60
C VAL A 289 -14.98 16.64 6.98
N GLN A 290 -14.23 16.53 8.08
CA GLN A 290 -13.28 17.57 8.51
C GLN A 290 -12.23 17.82 7.43
N VAL A 291 -11.66 16.78 6.83
CA VAL A 291 -10.66 16.92 5.77
C VAL A 291 -11.24 17.61 4.53
N PHE A 292 -12.45 17.28 4.11
CA PHE A 292 -13.10 17.97 2.98
C PHE A 292 -13.47 19.42 3.29
N LEU A 293 -13.84 19.73 4.54
CA LEU A 293 -14.02 21.12 4.97
C LEU A 293 -12.70 21.90 4.96
N LEU A 294 -11.59 21.30 5.38
CA LEU A 294 -10.27 21.92 5.31
C LEU A 294 -9.85 22.19 3.87
N MET A 295 -10.06 21.23 2.96
CA MET A 295 -9.81 21.43 1.53
C MET A 295 -10.62 22.60 0.97
N GLU A 296 -11.90 22.67 1.33
CA GLU A 296 -12.77 23.78 0.90
C GLU A 296 -12.29 25.13 1.44
N GLN A 297 -11.93 25.19 2.72
CA GLN A 297 -11.40 26.40 3.34
C GLN A 297 -10.14 26.90 2.61
N GLU A 298 -9.19 26.02 2.33
CA GLU A 298 -7.95 26.37 1.60
C GLU A 298 -8.25 26.88 0.19
N LEU A 299 -9.14 26.20 -0.54
CA LEU A 299 -9.55 26.61 -1.90
C LEU A 299 -10.28 27.97 -1.91
N THR A 300 -10.99 28.31 -0.83
CA THR A 300 -11.66 29.63 -0.71
C THR A 300 -10.73 30.75 -0.26
N ALA A 301 -9.74 30.47 0.60
CA ALA A 301 -8.83 31.47 1.14
C ALA A 301 -7.92 32.08 0.05
N ASP A 302 -7.52 31.28 -0.95
CA ASP A 302 -6.78 31.76 -2.12
C ASP A 302 -7.58 32.81 -2.93
N GLU A 303 -8.91 32.75 -2.89
CA GLU A 303 -9.76 33.71 -3.61
C GLU A 303 -9.71 35.10 -2.99
N ASP A 304 -9.72 35.20 -1.66
CA ASP A 304 -9.73 36.48 -0.96
C ASP A 304 -8.39 37.21 -1.14
N MET A 305 -7.26 36.49 -1.11
CA MET A 305 -5.94 37.06 -1.40
C MET A 305 -5.78 37.58 -2.83
N SER A 306 -6.48 36.99 -3.79
CA SER A 306 -6.50 37.49 -5.18
C SER A 306 -7.38 38.73 -5.38
N ARG A 307 -8.30 39.00 -4.44
CA ARG A 307 -9.26 40.13 -4.50
C ARG A 307 -8.83 41.32 -3.66
N THR A 308 -8.04 41.13 -2.60
CA THR A 308 -7.56 42.19 -1.72
C THR A 308 -6.06 42.43 -1.89
N SER A 309 -5.66 42.93 -3.06
CA SER A 309 -4.34 43.55 -3.24
C SER A 309 -4.29 44.92 -2.55
N GLY A 310 -4.21 44.92 -1.22
CA GLY A 310 -3.94 46.06 -0.35
C GLY A 310 -3.33 45.57 0.97
N PRO A 311 -2.41 46.31 1.61
CA PRO A 311 -1.70 45.82 2.78
C PRO A 311 -2.65 45.85 3.98
N SER A 312 -3.25 44.72 4.32
CA SER A 312 -4.03 44.57 5.56
C SER A 312 -3.47 43.44 6.41
N VAL A 313 -3.03 43.85 7.60
CA VAL A 313 -2.55 43.03 8.71
C VAL A 313 -3.76 42.39 9.37
N ALA A 314 -4.22 41.25 8.85
CA ALA A 314 -5.19 40.38 9.52
C ALA A 314 -5.18 38.97 8.89
N GLY A 315 -3.99 38.37 8.74
CA GLY A 315 -3.87 36.94 8.51
C GLY A 315 -3.97 36.23 9.84
N LEU A 316 -5.12 35.61 10.10
CA LEU A 316 -5.36 34.78 11.28
C LEU A 316 -4.23 33.75 11.42
N GLU A 317 -3.63 33.78 12.59
CA GLU A 317 -2.45 33.02 13.02
C GLU A 317 -2.46 31.57 12.54
N THR A 318 -1.58 31.26 11.58
CA THR A 318 -0.96 29.91 11.48
C THR A 318 0.31 29.89 12.33
N THR A 319 0.23 30.46 13.54
CA THR A 319 1.36 30.52 14.47
C THR A 319 1.39 29.23 15.28
N TYR A 320 1.99 28.18 14.72
CA TYR A 320 2.80 27.22 15.48
C TYR A 320 3.70 26.45 14.51
N SER A 321 4.68 27.15 13.94
CA SER A 321 5.99 26.55 13.65
C SER A 321 7.00 27.69 13.60
N GLY A 322 7.98 27.64 14.50
CA GLY A 322 9.13 28.53 14.47
C GLY A 322 9.85 28.49 13.13
N GLY A 323 10.59 29.57 12.86
CA GLY A 323 11.16 29.87 11.56
C GLY A 323 11.98 28.75 10.92
N ASN A 324 11.75 28.57 9.62
CA ASN A 324 12.74 28.47 8.55
C ASN A 324 12.01 28.11 7.25
N GLY A 325 12.24 28.87 6.18
CA GLY A 325 11.56 28.74 4.87
C GLY A 325 11.79 27.42 4.11
N PHE A 326 12.31 26.38 4.75
CA PHE A 326 12.43 25.02 4.20
C PHE A 326 11.22 24.14 4.58
N SER A 327 10.49 24.49 5.64
CA SER A 327 9.41 23.66 6.22
C SER A 327 8.05 23.79 5.52
N THR A 328 7.83 24.83 4.70
CA THR A 328 6.51 25.10 4.09
C THR A 328 6.17 24.08 3.00
N SER A 329 7.13 23.74 2.13
CA SER A 329 6.90 22.77 1.04
C SER A 329 6.67 21.35 1.57
N TYR A 330 7.49 20.90 2.52
CA TYR A 330 7.35 19.58 3.12
C TYR A 330 6.05 19.44 3.92
N ASN A 331 5.65 20.49 4.66
CA ASN A 331 4.35 20.51 5.33
C ASN A 331 3.19 20.51 4.31
N SER A 332 3.30 21.26 3.21
CA SER A 332 2.29 21.23 2.13
C SER A 332 2.12 19.83 1.53
N GLN A 333 3.22 19.09 1.36
CA GLN A 333 3.15 17.73 0.82
C GLN A 333 2.45 16.76 1.78
N ARG A 334 2.64 16.91 3.10
CA ARG A 334 1.93 16.11 4.12
C ARG A 334 0.41 16.34 4.02
N TRP A 335 -0.03 17.58 3.85
CA TRP A 335 -1.45 17.93 3.63
C TRP A 335 -2.01 17.37 2.33
N LEU A 336 -1.29 17.52 1.23
CA LEU A 336 -1.66 16.92 -0.06
C LEU A 336 -1.83 15.40 0.04
N ASN A 337 -0.95 14.71 0.77
CA ASN A 337 -1.06 13.28 1.02
C ASN A 337 -2.31 12.94 1.85
N LEU A 338 -2.69 13.76 2.83
CA LEU A 338 -3.94 13.59 3.57
C LEU A 338 -5.16 13.73 2.67
N TYR A 339 -5.21 14.78 1.83
CA TYR A 339 -6.31 14.99 0.89
C TYR A 339 -6.46 13.83 -0.09
N LEU A 340 -5.34 13.34 -0.63
CA LEU A 340 -5.34 12.15 -1.48
C LEU A 340 -5.86 10.92 -0.73
N SER A 341 -5.40 10.69 0.51
CA SER A 341 -5.82 9.53 1.32
C SER A 341 -7.32 9.56 1.64
N ALA A 342 -7.85 10.73 1.98
CA ALA A 342 -9.29 10.95 2.18
C ALA A 342 -10.09 10.65 0.90
N CYS A 343 -9.64 11.15 -0.25
CA CYS A 343 -10.30 10.88 -1.53
C CYS A 343 -10.27 9.39 -1.90
N LYS A 344 -9.15 8.69 -1.64
CA LYS A 344 -9.03 7.24 -1.86
C LYS A 344 -9.92 6.42 -0.94
N LEU A 345 -10.15 6.87 0.30
CA LEU A 345 -11.11 6.22 1.20
C LEU A 345 -12.53 6.39 0.67
N LEU A 346 -12.90 7.59 0.22
CA LEU A 346 -14.20 7.82 -0.42
C LEU A 346 -14.36 6.96 -1.69
N ASP A 347 -13.35 6.92 -2.57
CA ASP A 347 -13.35 6.13 -3.80
C ASP A 347 -13.58 4.64 -3.50
N LEU A 348 -12.88 4.08 -2.50
CA LEU A 348 -13.10 2.70 -2.06
C LEU A 348 -14.52 2.48 -1.51
N ALA A 349 -15.02 3.38 -0.67
CA ALA A 349 -16.36 3.27 -0.10
C ALA A 349 -17.46 3.34 -1.18
N LEU A 350 -17.21 4.05 -2.29
CA LEU A 350 -18.10 4.13 -3.44
C LEU A 350 -17.98 2.91 -4.38
N ALA A 351 -16.80 2.31 -4.48
CA ALA A 351 -16.55 1.16 -5.35
C ALA A 351 -17.05 -0.17 -4.77
N LEU A 352 -17.06 -0.31 -3.44
CA LEU A 352 -17.54 -1.52 -2.75
C LEU A 352 -19.07 -1.65 -2.83
N PRO A 353 -19.62 -2.88 -2.80
CA PRO A 353 -21.07 -3.11 -2.80
C PRO A 353 -21.75 -2.42 -1.61
N SER A 354 -22.92 -1.82 -1.83
CA SER A 354 -23.69 -1.14 -0.77
C SER A 354 -24.02 -2.05 0.41
N GLU A 355 -24.26 -3.33 0.15
CA GLU A 355 -24.55 -4.37 1.14
C GLU A 355 -23.36 -4.65 2.06
N SER A 356 -22.13 -4.40 1.58
CA SER A 356 -20.92 -4.57 2.38
C SER A 356 -20.61 -3.36 3.27
N LEU A 357 -21.26 -2.22 3.02
CA LEU A 357 -21.03 -0.96 3.74
C LEU A 357 -22.33 -0.30 4.21
N PRO A 358 -23.19 -0.98 5.01
CA PRO A 358 -24.48 -0.45 5.41
C PRO A 358 -24.37 0.86 6.19
N GLN A 359 -23.33 1.00 7.02
CA GLN A 359 -23.07 2.23 7.78
C GLN A 359 -22.71 3.40 6.87
N PHE A 360 -21.89 3.20 5.84
CA PHE A 360 -21.55 4.25 4.89
C PHE A 360 -22.77 4.77 4.13
N GLN A 361 -23.74 3.90 3.81
CA GLN A 361 -24.96 4.31 3.12
C GLN A 361 -25.75 5.37 3.91
N MET A 362 -25.69 5.35 5.25
CA MET A 362 -26.36 6.35 6.09
C MET A 362 -25.74 7.76 6.00
N TYR A 363 -24.48 7.85 5.56
CA TYR A 363 -23.72 9.10 5.45
C TYR A 363 -23.39 9.49 4.00
N ARG A 364 -23.75 8.64 3.03
CA ARG A 364 -23.42 8.79 1.61
C ARG A 364 -23.86 10.14 1.04
N TRP A 365 -25.06 10.60 1.42
CA TRP A 365 -25.64 11.90 1.08
C TRP A 365 -24.72 13.10 1.37
N ALA A 366 -23.83 12.99 2.37
CA ALA A 366 -22.91 14.08 2.70
C ALA A 366 -21.87 14.30 1.60
N PHE A 367 -21.49 13.24 0.90
CA PHE A 367 -20.36 13.24 -0.02
C PHE A 367 -20.77 13.39 -1.48
N ILE A 368 -21.79 12.65 -1.91
CA ILE A 368 -22.25 12.63 -3.31
C ILE A 368 -23.75 12.91 -3.40
N PRO A 369 -24.25 13.43 -4.54
CA PRO A 369 -25.67 13.59 -4.73
C PRO A 369 -26.38 12.23 -4.73
N GLU A 370 -27.54 12.18 -4.11
CA GLU A 370 -28.45 11.04 -4.21
C GLU A 370 -29.55 11.40 -5.20
N ALA A 371 -30.01 10.40 -5.96
CA ALA A 371 -31.23 10.58 -6.74
C ALA A 371 -32.36 10.80 -5.73
N SER A 372 -32.82 12.04 -5.57
CA SER A 372 -34.02 12.32 -4.80
C SER A 372 -35.14 11.47 -5.37
N ASP A 373 -35.80 10.66 -4.53
CA ASP A 373 -37.13 10.15 -4.81
C ASP A 373 -38.07 11.36 -4.86
N ASP A 374 -38.03 12.10 -5.97
CA ASP A 374 -39.03 13.10 -6.32
C ASP A 374 -40.26 12.35 -6.82
N SER A 375 -40.85 11.53 -5.94
CA SER A 375 -42.16 10.96 -6.14
C SER A 375 -43.21 12.04 -5.86
N GLY A 376 -43.18 13.14 -6.61
CA GLY A 376 -44.30 14.06 -6.88
C GLY A 376 -45.14 14.54 -5.69
N LEU A 377 -44.64 14.46 -4.46
CA LEU A 377 -45.30 14.90 -3.24
C LEU A 377 -44.39 15.89 -2.54
N GLU A 378 -44.11 16.99 -3.23
CA GLU A 378 -43.68 18.22 -2.57
C GLU A 378 -44.79 18.63 -1.58
N VAL A 379 -44.66 18.17 -0.34
CA VAL A 379 -45.24 18.90 0.79
C VAL A 379 -44.49 20.22 0.83
N ARG A 380 -45.07 21.20 0.13
CA ARG A 380 -44.72 22.61 0.12
C ARG A 380 -44.59 23.12 1.56
N ARG A 381 -43.42 22.93 2.18
CA ARG A 381 -43.05 23.65 3.39
C ARG A 381 -42.68 25.06 2.94
N GLN A 382 -43.64 25.97 3.04
CA GLN A 382 -43.41 27.41 2.97
C GLN A 382 -42.36 27.79 4.02
N GLY A 383 -41.12 27.94 3.59
CA GLY A 383 -40.03 28.47 4.38
C GLY A 383 -38.99 29.04 3.42
N THR A 384 -38.89 30.36 3.34
CA THR A 384 -38.09 31.13 2.37
C THR A 384 -36.56 30.98 2.49
N HIS A 385 -36.04 30.02 3.26
CA HIS A 385 -34.60 29.81 3.44
C HIS A 385 -34.22 28.35 3.78
N GLN A 386 -34.62 27.36 2.98
CA GLN A 386 -33.90 26.08 2.99
C GLN A 386 -32.85 26.09 1.87
N ARG A 387 -31.62 26.52 2.20
CA ARG A 387 -30.46 26.21 1.35
C ARG A 387 -30.34 24.70 1.35
N GLU A 388 -30.75 24.06 0.26
CA GLU A 388 -30.54 22.63 0.03
C GLU A 388 -29.06 22.30 0.28
N PHE A 389 -28.80 21.32 1.15
CA PHE A 389 -27.44 20.90 1.45
C PHE A 389 -26.77 20.40 0.16
N LYS A 390 -25.56 20.88 -0.11
CA LYS A 390 -24.78 20.43 -1.28
C LYS A 390 -23.70 19.45 -0.82
N PRO A 391 -23.63 18.24 -1.40
CA PRO A 391 -22.60 17.27 -1.06
C PRO A 391 -21.18 17.78 -1.31
N TYR A 392 -20.22 17.29 -0.52
CA TYR A 392 -18.82 17.77 -0.55
C TYR A 392 -18.17 17.64 -1.93
N VAL A 393 -18.41 16.54 -2.66
CA VAL A 393 -17.86 16.34 -4.02
C VAL A 393 -18.27 17.47 -4.95
N VAL A 394 -19.54 17.91 -4.90
CA VAL A 394 -20.06 18.97 -5.78
C VAL A 394 -19.43 20.32 -5.45
N ARG A 395 -19.26 20.61 -4.14
CA ARG A 395 -18.65 21.86 -3.66
C ARG A 395 -17.18 21.93 -4.05
N LEU A 396 -16.41 20.87 -3.78
CA LEU A 396 -14.99 20.78 -4.11
C LEU A 396 -14.75 20.79 -5.62
N ALA A 397 -15.55 20.07 -6.42
CA ALA A 397 -15.45 20.12 -7.89
C ALA A 397 -15.62 21.55 -8.44
N LYS A 398 -16.54 22.33 -7.86
CA LYS A 398 -16.78 23.72 -8.27
C LYS A 398 -15.58 24.62 -7.94
N LEU A 399 -15.04 24.51 -6.73
CA LEU A 399 -13.90 25.31 -6.28
C LEU A 399 -12.63 24.97 -7.06
N LEU A 400 -12.36 23.69 -7.28
CA LEU A 400 -11.20 23.23 -8.06
C LEU A 400 -11.26 23.67 -9.53
N ARG A 401 -12.44 23.64 -10.18
CA ARG A 401 -12.60 24.18 -11.54
C ARG A 401 -12.27 25.66 -11.62
N LYS A 402 -12.76 26.43 -10.64
CA LYS A 402 -12.51 27.87 -10.55
C LYS A 402 -11.03 28.15 -10.36
N ARG A 403 -10.34 27.43 -9.47
CA ARG A 403 -8.89 27.54 -9.26
C ARG A 403 -8.08 27.14 -10.49
N ALA A 404 -8.49 26.08 -11.19
CA ALA A 404 -7.85 25.63 -12.43
C ALA A 404 -8.12 26.54 -13.64
N LYS A 405 -8.95 27.59 -13.51
CA LYS A 405 -9.42 28.45 -14.61
C LYS A 405 -10.01 27.69 -15.80
N LYS A 406 -10.58 26.49 -15.56
CA LYS A 406 -11.16 25.64 -16.60
C LYS A 406 -12.63 25.94 -16.78
N ASN A 407 -13.06 26.14 -18.03
CA ASN A 407 -14.47 26.31 -18.38
C ASN A 407 -15.20 24.95 -18.38
N PRO A 408 -16.48 24.90 -17.96
CA PRO A 408 -17.29 23.66 -17.97
C PRO A 408 -17.43 23.01 -19.36
N GLU A 409 -17.26 23.80 -20.43
CA GLU A 409 -17.51 23.38 -21.82
C GLU A 409 -16.27 22.74 -22.49
N GLU A 410 -15.06 22.98 -21.99
CA GLU A 410 -13.82 22.37 -22.50
C GLU A 410 -13.54 20.97 -21.89
N ASP A 411 -14.28 20.59 -20.85
CA ASP A 411 -14.08 19.33 -20.09
C ASP A 411 -14.51 18.06 -20.86
N CYS A 412 -15.20 18.18 -22.01
CA CYS A 412 -15.62 17.01 -22.81
C CYS A 412 -14.47 16.30 -23.56
N SER A 413 -13.28 16.89 -23.64
CA SER A 413 -12.15 16.34 -24.42
C SER A 413 -11.02 15.70 -23.61
N LEU A 414 -11.01 15.79 -22.27
CA LEU A 414 -10.05 15.03 -21.46
C LEU A 414 -10.63 13.63 -21.20
N ARG A 415 -9.94 12.57 -21.68
CA ARG A 415 -10.24 11.14 -21.46
C ARG A 415 -11.24 10.94 -20.33
N THR A 416 -12.51 10.74 -20.69
CA THR A 416 -13.59 10.60 -19.72
C THR A 416 -13.29 9.38 -18.87
N LEU A 417 -12.90 9.59 -17.61
CA LEU A 417 -12.89 8.51 -16.63
C LEU A 417 -14.32 7.95 -16.58
N SER A 418 -14.49 6.64 -16.72
CA SER A 418 -15.77 6.00 -16.45
C SER A 418 -15.79 5.57 -14.99
N TRP A 419 -16.93 5.78 -14.33
CA TRP A 419 -17.16 5.19 -13.01
C TRP A 419 -17.86 3.85 -13.19
N GLU A 420 -17.31 2.81 -12.58
CA GLU A 420 -17.88 1.47 -12.59
C GLU A 420 -17.82 0.87 -11.18
N PRO A 421 -18.88 0.20 -10.70
CA PRO A 421 -18.84 -0.55 -9.45
C PRO A 421 -17.67 -1.54 -9.43
N GLY A 422 -16.99 -1.67 -8.28
CA GLY A 422 -15.86 -2.58 -8.15
C GLY A 422 -14.53 -2.08 -8.75
N HIS A 423 -14.49 -0.87 -9.32
CA HIS A 423 -13.28 -0.25 -9.86
C HIS A 423 -12.94 1.05 -9.12
N LEU A 424 -11.69 1.15 -8.66
CA LEU A 424 -11.16 2.39 -8.09
C LEU A 424 -10.77 3.36 -9.21
N THR A 425 -11.19 4.61 -9.07
CA THR A 425 -10.98 5.66 -10.07
C THR A 425 -9.72 6.48 -9.79
N LEU A 426 -9.27 6.55 -8.53
CA LEU A 426 -8.06 7.26 -8.12
C LEU A 426 -6.84 6.34 -8.07
N THR A 427 -6.07 6.33 -9.17
CA THR A 427 -4.82 5.56 -9.29
C THR A 427 -3.56 6.40 -9.01
N LEU A 428 -3.70 7.64 -8.55
CA LEU A 428 -2.58 8.54 -8.26
C LEU A 428 -1.86 8.11 -6.98
N TYR A 429 -0.53 8.01 -7.02
CA TYR A 429 0.29 7.67 -5.84
C TYR A 429 0.62 8.90 -4.98
N VAL A 430 0.94 10.00 -5.64
CA VAL A 430 1.31 11.28 -5.02
C VAL A 430 0.68 12.39 -5.85
N ILE A 431 0.21 13.44 -5.18
CA ILE A 431 -0.20 14.69 -5.81
C ILE A 431 0.75 15.81 -5.38
N ARG A 432 1.05 16.71 -6.31
CA ARG A 432 1.82 17.94 -6.10
C ARG A 432 0.94 19.17 -5.98
N SER A 433 -0.34 19.05 -6.31
CA SER A 433 -1.34 20.11 -6.16
C SER A 433 -2.76 19.54 -6.07
N MET A 434 -3.69 20.30 -5.48
CA MET A 434 -5.08 19.86 -5.32
C MET A 434 -5.81 19.71 -6.66
N GLU A 435 -5.42 20.47 -7.70
CA GLU A 435 -6.04 20.43 -9.02
C GLU A 435 -5.90 19.06 -9.70
N GLN A 436 -4.93 18.24 -9.29
CA GLN A 436 -4.81 16.85 -9.77
C GLN A 436 -5.96 15.96 -9.31
N LEU A 437 -6.72 16.35 -8.28
CA LEU A 437 -7.92 15.67 -7.82
C LEU A 437 -9.18 16.11 -8.59
N LEU A 438 -9.10 17.16 -9.42
CA LEU A 438 -10.25 17.69 -10.14
C LEU A 438 -10.94 16.64 -11.04
N PRO A 439 -10.24 15.80 -11.83
CA PRO A 439 -10.90 14.78 -12.66
C PRO A 439 -11.77 13.81 -11.84
N PHE A 440 -11.31 13.43 -10.65
CA PHE A 440 -12.05 12.57 -9.73
C PHE A 440 -13.33 13.24 -9.23
N PHE A 441 -13.23 14.48 -8.73
CA PHE A 441 -14.41 15.20 -8.24
C PHE A 441 -15.42 15.52 -9.36
N ASN A 442 -14.94 15.84 -10.57
CA ASN A 442 -15.79 16.02 -11.74
C ASN A 442 -16.52 14.72 -12.10
N LEU A 443 -15.81 13.59 -12.16
CA LEU A 443 -16.40 12.28 -12.44
C LEU A 443 -17.55 11.96 -11.47
N LEU A 444 -17.27 12.00 -10.17
CA LEU A 444 -18.27 11.69 -9.15
C LEU A 444 -19.43 12.69 -9.19
N SER A 445 -19.15 13.98 -9.42
CA SER A 445 -20.20 15.00 -9.55
C SER A 445 -21.05 14.82 -10.81
N GLN A 446 -20.58 14.19 -11.88
CA GLN A 446 -21.35 13.97 -13.11
C GLN A 446 -22.18 12.69 -13.00
N VAL A 447 -21.55 11.59 -12.55
CA VAL A 447 -22.16 10.27 -12.44
C VAL A 447 -23.33 10.26 -11.46
N PHE A 448 -23.19 10.94 -10.33
CA PHE A 448 -24.20 10.93 -9.27
C PHE A 448 -25.19 12.10 -9.34
N ASN A 449 -24.97 13.09 -10.21
CA ASN A 449 -25.90 14.21 -10.40
C ASN A 449 -26.85 13.90 -11.56
N SER A 450 -27.88 13.09 -11.28
CA SER A 450 -28.82 12.45 -12.21
C SER A 450 -29.61 13.35 -13.18
N LYS A 451 -29.27 14.65 -13.34
CA LYS A 451 -29.84 15.53 -14.37
C LYS A 451 -29.15 15.44 -15.74
N ALA A 452 -27.97 14.82 -15.84
CA ALA A 452 -27.23 14.72 -17.11
C ALA A 452 -27.51 13.44 -17.92
N SER A 453 -27.93 12.34 -17.27
CA SER A 453 -28.13 11.04 -17.94
C SER A 453 -29.46 10.94 -18.71
N SER A 454 -30.45 11.81 -18.46
CA SER A 454 -31.76 11.73 -19.14
C SER A 454 -31.81 12.33 -20.55
N ARG A 455 -30.72 12.95 -21.05
CA ARG A 455 -30.73 13.59 -22.39
C ARG A 455 -30.24 12.72 -23.53
N ASN A 456 -29.57 11.59 -23.27
CA ASN A 456 -28.98 10.75 -24.34
C ASN A 456 -29.42 9.26 -24.34
N ALA A 457 -30.40 8.87 -23.53
CA ALA A 457 -30.97 7.53 -23.60
C ALA A 457 -32.37 7.58 -24.24
N ALA A 458 -32.48 7.17 -25.50
CA ALA A 458 -33.76 6.88 -26.13
C ALA A 458 -34.52 5.80 -25.32
N PRO A 459 -35.86 5.87 -25.21
CA PRO A 459 -36.62 4.93 -24.42
C PRO A 459 -36.83 3.62 -25.18
N SER A 460 -35.99 2.61 -24.94
CA SER A 460 -36.30 1.24 -25.36
C SER A 460 -37.14 0.54 -24.29
N HIS A 461 -38.46 0.74 -24.35
CA HIS A 461 -39.41 -0.16 -23.72
C HIS A 461 -39.37 -1.52 -24.42
N SER A 462 -38.83 -2.54 -23.76
CA SER A 462 -39.31 -3.92 -23.82
C SER A 462 -38.62 -4.72 -22.71
N GLY A 463 -39.37 -5.09 -21.68
CA GLY A 463 -38.87 -6.00 -20.65
C GLY A 463 -38.71 -7.40 -21.22
N PRO A 464 -37.70 -8.19 -20.81
CA PRO A 464 -37.71 -9.61 -21.02
C PRO A 464 -38.13 -10.32 -19.73
N SER A 465 -39.17 -11.13 -19.89
CA SER A 465 -39.50 -12.32 -19.11
C SER A 465 -38.26 -13.04 -18.55
N PHE A 466 -38.34 -13.41 -17.26
CA PHE A 466 -37.37 -14.27 -16.57
C PHE A 466 -37.19 -15.62 -17.29
N PRO A 467 -35.93 -16.10 -17.38
CA PRO A 467 -35.58 -17.27 -16.59
C PRO A 467 -34.20 -17.18 -15.91
N ASN A 468 -34.02 -17.97 -14.85
CA ASN A 468 -32.80 -18.24 -14.05
C ASN A 468 -32.21 -17.11 -13.17
N LYS A 469 -32.58 -17.14 -11.88
CA LYS A 469 -31.92 -16.38 -10.81
C LYS A 469 -30.55 -16.96 -10.40
N GLU A 470 -30.29 -18.24 -10.65
CA GLU A 470 -29.05 -18.91 -10.21
C GLU A 470 -27.83 -18.53 -11.05
N GLY A 471 -27.93 -18.53 -12.39
CA GLY A 471 -26.82 -18.14 -13.27
C GLY A 471 -26.42 -16.65 -13.17
N LYS A 472 -27.34 -15.76 -12.79
CA LYS A 472 -27.04 -14.35 -12.51
C LYS A 472 -26.24 -14.18 -11.21
N LEU A 473 -26.55 -14.97 -10.18
CA LEU A 473 -25.90 -14.87 -8.87
C LEU A 473 -24.46 -15.40 -8.93
N GLU A 474 -24.20 -16.48 -9.66
CA GLU A 474 -22.84 -16.99 -9.87
C GLU A 474 -21.98 -16.01 -10.69
N SER A 475 -22.53 -15.44 -11.77
CA SER A 475 -21.84 -14.41 -12.55
C SER A 475 -21.51 -13.16 -11.71
N GLN A 476 -22.42 -12.76 -10.81
CA GLN A 476 -22.22 -11.63 -9.90
C GLN A 476 -21.17 -11.93 -8.81
N LYS A 477 -21.13 -13.15 -8.26
CA LYS A 477 -20.08 -13.57 -7.31
C LYS A 477 -18.70 -13.58 -7.95
N VAL A 478 -18.58 -14.12 -9.17
CA VAL A 478 -17.32 -14.14 -9.93
C VAL A 478 -16.87 -12.71 -10.26
N PHE A 479 -17.80 -11.84 -10.66
CA PHE A 479 -17.52 -10.42 -10.88
C PHE A 479 -16.94 -9.75 -9.63
N TRP A 480 -17.62 -9.90 -8.47
CA TRP A 480 -17.16 -9.27 -7.23
C TRP A 480 -15.86 -9.88 -6.68
N SER A 481 -15.60 -11.16 -6.94
CA SER A 481 -14.31 -11.77 -6.63
C SER A 481 -13.18 -11.12 -7.43
N ARG A 482 -13.36 -10.95 -8.74
CA ARG A 482 -12.38 -10.29 -9.61
C ARG A 482 -12.24 -8.79 -9.28
N ALA A 483 -13.34 -8.10 -9.04
CA ALA A 483 -13.34 -6.70 -8.65
C ALA A 483 -12.59 -6.50 -7.31
N ARG A 484 -12.84 -7.38 -6.33
CA ARG A 484 -12.12 -7.36 -5.07
C ARG A 484 -10.62 -7.56 -5.26
N GLN A 485 -10.21 -8.49 -6.12
CA GLN A 485 -8.80 -8.67 -6.44
C GLN A 485 -8.18 -7.39 -7.04
N ASN A 486 -8.83 -6.77 -8.03
CA ASN A 486 -8.35 -5.52 -8.63
C ASN A 486 -8.24 -4.39 -7.60
N ILE A 487 -9.22 -4.28 -6.69
CA ILE A 487 -9.21 -3.31 -5.59
C ILE A 487 -8.03 -3.60 -4.65
N GLU A 488 -7.81 -4.86 -4.28
CA GLU A 488 -6.71 -5.26 -3.41
C GLU A 488 -5.36 -4.90 -4.06
N GLU A 489 -5.13 -5.21 -5.34
CA GLU A 489 -3.91 -4.86 -6.07
C GLU A 489 -3.66 -3.34 -6.13
N MET A 490 -4.72 -2.54 -6.16
CA MET A 490 -4.61 -1.08 -6.12
C MET A 490 -4.33 -0.54 -4.71
N VAL A 491 -4.92 -1.13 -3.67
CA VAL A 491 -4.59 -0.79 -2.27
C VAL A 491 -3.16 -1.21 -1.93
N GLU A 492 -2.67 -2.32 -2.49
CA GLU A 492 -1.29 -2.79 -2.33
C GLU A 492 -0.28 -1.72 -2.72
N LYS A 493 -0.54 -1.08 -3.86
CA LYS A 493 0.24 0.00 -4.44
C LYS A 493 0.33 1.25 -3.55
N ASP A 494 -0.63 1.45 -2.65
CA ASP A 494 -0.63 2.58 -1.70
C ASP A 494 0.35 2.40 -0.54
N PHE A 495 0.86 1.19 -0.34
CA PHE A 495 1.94 0.95 0.62
C PHE A 495 3.30 1.40 0.10
N LEU A 496 3.54 1.37 -1.21
CA LEU A 496 4.85 1.62 -1.80
C LEU A 496 5.31 3.07 -1.63
N GLU A 497 6.61 3.27 -1.41
CA GLU A 497 7.24 4.58 -1.21
C GLU A 497 8.38 4.77 -2.20
N GLY A 498 8.35 5.86 -2.99
CA GLY A 498 9.41 6.16 -3.96
C GLY A 498 9.45 5.14 -5.11
N LEU A 499 9.15 5.59 -6.33
CA LEU A 499 9.56 4.82 -7.50
C LEU A 499 11.09 4.76 -7.46
N ILE A 500 11.66 3.55 -7.41
CA ILE A 500 13.06 3.33 -7.70
C ILE A 500 13.32 4.08 -9.01
N LYS A 501 14.08 5.17 -8.95
CA LYS A 501 14.41 5.95 -10.15
C LYS A 501 15.22 5.03 -11.04
N THR A 502 14.58 4.51 -12.08
CA THR A 502 15.22 3.81 -13.19
C THR A 502 16.24 4.70 -13.86
#